data_AF-A0A9Q3FSZ3-F1
#
_entry.id   AF-A0A9Q3FSZ3-F1
#
_cell.length_a   1.000
_cell.length_b   1.000
_cell.length_c   1.000
_cell.angle_alpha   90.00
_cell.angle_beta   90.00
_cell.angle_gamma   90.00
#
_symmetry.space_group_name_H-M   'P 1'
#
loop_
_entity.id
_entity.type
_entity.pdbx_description
1 polymer ?
#
loop_
_entity_poly.entity_id
_entity_poly.type
_entity_poly.pdbx_seq_one_letter_code
_entity_poly.pdbx_strand_id
1 'polypeptide(L)'
;MHTALLIWNRVISHTSLFKDIISDIDPKFTSALWTNLHELLGTKLSFSTAYHPQTDGLAERMIQTLEDMIRSFCAYGLELKDSDGFTHDWCTLIPALELAYKTSIHA
;
A
#
# COMPACT_ATOMS: atom_id res chain seq x y z
N MET A 1 -13.67 -7.11 13.44
CA MET A 1 -12.76 -8.26 13.72
C MET A 1 -12.47 -9.08 12.47
N HIS A 2 -13.49 -9.54 11.72
CA HIS A 2 -13.28 -10.35 10.50
C HIS A 2 -12.46 -9.64 9.39
N THR A 3 -12.70 -8.34 9.18
CA THR A 3 -11.95 -7.50 8.24
C THR A 3 -10.48 -7.31 8.62
N ALA A 4 -10.21 -7.13 9.92
CA ALA A 4 -8.85 -7.01 10.45
C ALA A 4 -8.02 -8.29 10.22
N LEU A 5 -8.63 -9.47 10.38
CA LEU A 5 -8.01 -10.76 10.09
C LEU A 5 -7.73 -10.97 8.58
N LEU A 6 -8.58 -10.42 7.72
CA LEU A 6 -8.36 -10.49 6.27
C LEU A 6 -7.16 -9.63 5.85
N ILE A 7 -6.99 -8.44 6.45
CA ILE A 7 -5.80 -7.61 6.26
C ILE A 7 -4.54 -8.33 6.79
N TRP A 8 -4.62 -8.95 7.97
CA TRP A 8 -3.52 -9.73 8.56
C TRP A 8 -3.00 -10.82 7.61
N ASN A 9 -3.88 -11.68 7.13
CA ASN A 9 -3.48 -12.83 6.31
C ASN A 9 -2.91 -12.43 4.94
N ARG A 10 -3.32 -11.28 4.40
CA ARG A 10 -3.05 -10.91 3.00
C ARG A 10 -1.96 -9.85 2.83
N VAL A 11 -1.76 -8.98 3.82
CA VAL A 11 -0.83 -7.84 3.72
C VAL A 11 0.34 -7.99 4.67
N ILE A 12 0.07 -8.40 5.91
CA ILE A 12 1.08 -8.46 6.96
C ILE A 12 1.94 -9.73 6.84
N SER A 13 1.39 -10.86 6.38
CA SER A 13 2.16 -12.09 6.15
C SER A 13 3.30 -11.93 5.14
N HIS A 14 3.20 -10.95 4.22
CA HIS A 14 4.18 -10.66 3.18
C HIS A 14 5.17 -9.56 3.55
N THR A 15 5.01 -8.91 4.71
CA THR A 15 5.88 -7.80 5.16
C THR A 15 6.43 -8.08 6.55
N SER A 16 7.70 -7.73 6.79
CA SER A 16 8.25 -7.79 8.16
C SER A 16 7.49 -6.82 9.06
N LEU A 17 7.11 -7.25 10.26
CA LEU A 17 6.36 -6.42 11.21
C LEU A 17 7.17 -5.16 11.58
N PHE A 18 6.64 -4.00 11.23
CA PHE A 18 7.20 -2.71 11.63
C PHE A 18 6.92 -2.48 13.12
N LYS A 19 7.91 -1.98 13.86
CA LYS A 19 7.77 -1.68 15.30
C LYS A 19 6.98 -0.39 15.54
N ASP A 20 7.23 0.62 14.72
CA ASP A 20 6.55 1.91 14.73
C ASP A 20 6.11 2.26 13.31
N ILE A 21 4.88 2.74 13.15
CA ILE A 21 4.34 3.28 11.89
C ILE A 21 3.91 4.71 12.15
N ILE A 22 4.31 5.63 11.28
CA ILE A 22 3.84 7.02 11.29
C ILE A 22 2.78 7.17 10.22
N SER A 23 1.62 7.70 10.59
CA SER A 23 0.49 7.92 9.70
C SER A 23 -0.11 9.30 9.93
N ASP A 24 -0.89 9.83 8.99
CA ASP A 24 -1.59 11.08 9.21
C ASP A 24 -2.78 10.93 10.16
N ILE A 25 -3.23 12.06 10.70
CA ILE A 25 -4.45 12.18 11.53
C ILE A 25 -5.71 12.08 10.65
N ASP A 26 -5.72 11.15 9.69
CA ASP A 26 -6.94 10.85 8.95
C ASP A 26 -7.90 10.07 9.88
N PRO A 27 -9.22 10.39 9.88
CA PRO A 27 -10.22 9.67 10.65
C PRO A 27 -10.22 8.15 10.46
N LYS A 28 -9.73 7.64 9.32
CA LYS A 28 -9.57 6.20 9.06
C LYS A 28 -8.51 5.60 9.99
N PHE A 29 -7.34 6.23 10.12
CA PHE A 29 -6.24 5.72 10.95
C PHE A 29 -6.45 5.96 12.46
N THR A 30 -7.31 6.91 12.82
CA THR A 30 -7.76 7.11 14.21
C THR A 30 -8.98 6.27 14.60
N SER A 31 -9.54 5.50 13.66
CA SER A 31 -10.71 4.65 13.93
C SER A 31 -10.37 3.47 14.84
N ALA A 32 -11.37 3.02 15.61
CA ALA A 32 -11.24 1.87 16.50
C ALA A 32 -10.76 0.59 15.77
N LEU A 33 -11.07 0.44 14.48
CA LEU A 33 -10.60 -0.71 13.70
C LEU A 33 -9.07 -0.70 13.55
N TRP A 34 -8.50 0.45 13.20
CA TRP A 34 -7.06 0.58 12.96
C TRP A 34 -6.28 0.55 14.27
N THR A 35 -6.76 1.23 15.32
CA THR A 35 -6.15 1.16 16.65
C THR A 35 -6.07 -0.28 17.15
N ASN A 36 -7.18 -1.04 17.09
CA ASN A 36 -7.21 -2.43 17.52
C ASN A 36 -6.33 -3.35 16.65
N LEU A 37 -6.21 -3.08 15.35
CA LEU A 37 -5.34 -3.84 14.45
C LEU A 37 -3.86 -3.65 14.84
N HIS A 38 -3.43 -2.42 15.10
CA HIS A 38 -2.06 -2.12 15.51
C HIS A 38 -1.70 -2.68 16.90
N GLU A 39 -2.66 -2.69 17.83
CA GLU A 39 -2.51 -3.37 19.12
C GLU A 39 -2.28 -4.89 18.96
N LEU A 40 -3.05 -5.54 18.08
CA LEU A 40 -2.86 -6.97 17.78
C LEU A 40 -1.53 -7.26 17.08
N LEU A 41 -1.03 -6.32 16.28
CA LEU A 41 0.27 -6.41 15.59
C LEU A 41 1.46 -6.18 16.53
N GLY A 42 1.23 -5.59 17.72
CA GLY A 42 2.30 -5.09 18.58
C GLY A 42 3.07 -3.92 17.94
N THR A 43 2.46 -3.23 16.98
CA THR A 43 3.03 -2.09 16.27
C THR A 43 2.50 -0.81 16.87
N LYS A 44 3.37 0.15 17.18
CA LYS A 44 2.95 1.47 17.64
C LYS A 44 2.54 2.33 16.43
N LEU A 45 1.27 2.74 16.39
CA LEU A 45 0.82 3.76 15.46
C LEU A 45 1.06 5.15 16.07
N SER A 46 1.90 5.94 15.42
CA SER A 46 2.17 7.34 15.77
C SER A 46 1.58 8.25 14.69
N PHE A 47 1.10 9.43 15.08
CA PHE A 47 0.51 10.36 14.13
C PHE A 47 1.47 11.50 13.76
N SER A 48 1.58 11.80 12.47
CA SER A 48 2.25 13.01 11.98
C SER A 48 1.47 14.23 12.47
N THR A 49 2.15 15.35 12.75
CA THR A 49 1.45 16.62 12.96
C THR A 49 1.18 17.26 11.61
N ALA A 50 0.15 18.12 11.51
CA ALA A 50 -0.32 18.77 10.27
C ALA A 50 0.73 19.58 9.47
N TYR A 51 1.99 19.62 9.92
CA TYR A 51 3.11 20.32 9.30
C TYR A 51 4.42 19.52 9.40
N HIS A 52 4.40 18.23 9.05
CA HIS A 52 5.63 17.43 8.84
C HIS A 52 5.85 17.01 7.37
N PRO A 53 6.05 17.97 6.43
CA PRO A 53 6.26 17.68 5.01
C PRO A 53 7.52 16.83 4.72
N GLN A 54 8.45 16.71 5.67
CA GLN A 54 9.62 15.84 5.53
C GLN A 54 9.33 14.37 5.85
N THR A 55 8.44 14.10 6.81
CA THR A 55 8.11 12.72 7.21
C THR A 55 7.13 12.10 6.23
N ASP A 56 6.17 12.91 5.77
CA ASP A 56 5.15 12.44 4.84
C ASP A 56 5.62 12.45 3.38
N GLY A 57 6.53 13.38 3.03
CA GLY A 57 7.02 13.53 1.65
C GLY A 57 7.77 12.33 1.07
N LEU A 58 8.25 11.38 1.88
CA LEU A 58 8.78 10.10 1.39
C LEU A 58 7.65 9.13 1.01
N ALA A 59 6.63 9.02 1.86
CA ALA A 59 5.46 8.20 1.59
C ALA A 59 4.68 8.75 0.38
N GLU A 60 4.47 10.06 0.31
CA GLU A 60 3.83 10.73 -0.83
C GLU A 60 4.57 10.47 -2.15
N ARG A 61 5.91 10.59 -2.16
CA ARG A 61 6.72 10.29 -3.36
C ARG A 61 6.64 8.82 -3.77
N MET A 62 6.63 7.91 -2.80
CA MET A 62 6.46 6.49 -3.05
C MET A 62 5.07 6.21 -3.64
N ILE A 63 4.01 6.78 -3.06
CA ILE A 63 2.63 6.65 -3.56
C ILE A 63 2.53 7.18 -4.99
N GLN A 64 3.05 8.37 -5.28
CA GLN A 64 3.07 8.93 -6.64
C GLN A 64 3.78 8.02 -7.63
N THR A 65 4.94 7.47 -7.26
CA THR A 65 5.69 6.53 -8.11
C THR A 65 4.85 5.27 -8.42
N LEU A 66 4.20 4.70 -7.41
CA LEU A 66 3.33 3.54 -7.58
C LEU A 66 2.10 3.86 -8.42
N GLU A 67 1.47 5.03 -8.23
CA GLU A 67 0.36 5.49 -9.06
C GLU A 67 0.75 5.64 -10.53
N ASP A 68 1.93 6.21 -10.80
CA ASP A 68 2.45 6.36 -12.17
C ASP A 68 2.75 5.01 -12.81
N MET A 69 3.28 4.05 -12.04
CA MET A 69 3.45 2.67 -12.51
C MET A 69 2.11 2.01 -12.81
N ILE A 70 1.11 2.12 -11.92
CA ILE A 70 -0.23 1.55 -12.15
C ILE A 70 -0.86 2.18 -13.40
N ARG A 71 -0.80 3.52 -13.52
CA ARG A 71 -1.34 4.25 -14.67
C ARG A 71 -0.68 3.78 -15.96
N SER A 72 0.64 3.60 -15.96
CA SER A 72 1.38 3.09 -17.12
C SER A 72 0.97 1.65 -17.44
N PHE A 73 0.85 0.77 -16.44
CA PHE A 73 0.45 -0.63 -16.63
C PHE A 73 -0.98 -0.74 -17.20
N CYS A 74 -1.92 0.06 -16.69
CA CYS A 74 -3.30 0.10 -17.16
C CYS A 74 -3.42 0.75 -18.55
N ALA A 75 -2.63 1.80 -18.85
CA ALA A 75 -2.70 2.51 -20.12
C ALA A 75 -2.01 1.77 -21.26
N TYR A 76 -0.85 1.17 -20.99
CA TYR A 76 -0.10 0.42 -22.01
C TYR A 76 -0.60 -1.00 -22.17
N GLY A 77 -1.37 -1.52 -21.20
CA GLY A 77 -1.88 -2.88 -21.20
C GLY A 77 -0.79 -3.83 -21.61
N LEU A 78 0.12 -4.21 -20.67
CA LEU A 78 0.87 -5.45 -20.85
C LEU A 78 -0.12 -6.44 -21.45
N GLU A 79 0.20 -7.02 -22.60
CA GLU A 79 -0.70 -7.85 -23.42
C GLU A 79 -1.11 -9.14 -22.70
N LEU A 80 -1.57 -9.06 -21.46
CA LEU A 80 -2.32 -10.04 -20.70
C LEU A 80 -3.73 -10.00 -21.28
N LYS A 81 -3.80 -10.47 -22.52
CA LYS A 81 -5.00 -10.70 -23.28
C LYS A 81 -5.70 -11.87 -22.60
N ASP A 82 -6.70 -11.56 -21.77
CA ASP A 82 -7.67 -12.57 -21.40
C ASP A 82 -8.61 -12.81 -22.59
N SER A 83 -9.37 -13.91 -22.59
CA SER A 83 -10.17 -14.35 -23.74
C SER A 83 -11.16 -13.29 -24.29
N ASP A 84 -11.50 -12.28 -23.49
CA ASP A 84 -12.51 -11.25 -23.79
C ASP A 84 -11.95 -9.84 -24.08
N GLY A 85 -10.63 -9.62 -24.10
CA GLY A 85 -10.01 -8.33 -24.46
C GLY A 85 -9.04 -7.75 -23.42
N PHE A 86 -8.77 -6.43 -23.51
CA PHE A 86 -7.85 -5.71 -22.60
C PHE A 86 -8.33 -5.82 -21.15
N THR A 87 -7.50 -6.42 -20.29
CA THR A 87 -7.76 -6.50 -18.85
C THR A 87 -7.66 -5.10 -18.24
N HIS A 88 -8.81 -4.50 -17.93
CA HIS A 88 -8.90 -3.26 -17.15
C HIS A 88 -8.84 -3.54 -15.63
N ASP A 89 -8.67 -4.81 -15.23
CA ASP A 89 -8.58 -5.19 -13.83
C ASP A 89 -7.15 -5.01 -13.29
N TRP A 90 -6.89 -3.80 -12.80
CA TRP A 90 -5.62 -3.43 -12.16
C TRP A 90 -5.25 -4.36 -10.99
N CYS A 91 -6.22 -5.03 -10.33
CA CYS A 91 -5.95 -5.94 -9.22
C CYS A 91 -5.09 -7.14 -9.66
N THR A 92 -5.32 -7.65 -10.87
CA THR A 92 -4.53 -8.76 -11.44
C THR A 92 -3.10 -8.37 -11.77
N LEU A 93 -2.86 -7.07 -11.99
CA LEU A 93 -1.55 -6.52 -12.35
C LEU A 93 -0.67 -6.22 -11.12
N ILE A 94 -1.26 -6.16 -9.91
CA ILE A 94 -0.53 -5.83 -8.67
C ILE A 94 0.70 -6.72 -8.45
N PRO A 95 0.64 -8.06 -8.57
CA PRO A 95 1.83 -8.90 -8.32
C PRO A 95 2.97 -8.62 -9.31
N ALA A 96 2.64 -8.36 -10.58
CA ALA A 96 3.63 -8.03 -11.60
C ALA A 96 4.25 -6.65 -11.35
N LEU A 97 3.44 -5.68 -10.93
CA LEU A 97 3.89 -4.34 -10.55
C LEU A 97 4.77 -4.36 -9.30
N GLU A 98 4.40 -5.14 -8.28
CA GLU A 98 5.19 -5.29 -7.06
C GLU A 98 6.58 -5.88 -7.38
N LEU A 99 6.64 -6.90 -8.24
CA LEU A 99 7.91 -7.47 -8.69
C LEU A 99 8.74 -6.44 -9.48
N ALA A 100 8.12 -5.72 -10.43
CA ALA A 100 8.79 -4.69 -11.22
C ALA A 100 9.34 -3.57 -10.33
N TYR A 101 8.58 -3.15 -9.32
CA TYR A 101 9.03 -2.16 -8.34
C TYR A 101 10.21 -2.68 -7.53
N LYS A 102 10.08 -3.85 -6.88
CA LYS A 102 11.13 -4.45 -6.03
C LYS A 102 12.44 -4.75 -6.77
N THR A 103 12.39 -4.93 -8.10
CA THR A 103 13.56 -5.23 -8.93
C THR A 103 14.14 -3.99 -9.62
N SER A 104 13.46 -2.84 -9.53
CA SER A 104 13.93 -1.57 -10.09
C SER A 104 14.99 -0.91 -9.20
N ILE A 105 15.83 -0.07 -9.80
CA ILE A 105 16.76 0.76 -9.05
C ILE A 105 16.00 2.00 -8.57
N HIS A 106 15.92 2.16 -7.25
CA HIS A 106 15.37 3.35 -6.61
C HIS A 106 16.49 4.38 -6.42
N ALA A 107 16.29 5.59 -6.95
CA ALA A 107 17.24 6.71 -6.84
C ALA A 107 17.01 7.54 -5.58
#